data_AF-A0A7C1HLE2-F1
#
_entry.id   AF-A0A7C1HLE2-F1
#
_cell.length_a   1.000
_cell.length_b   1.000
_cell.length_c   1.000
_cell.angle_alpha   90.00
_cell.angle_beta   90.00
_cell.angle_gamma   90.00
#
_symmetry.space_group_name_H-M   'P 1'
#
loop_
_entity.id
_entity.type
_entity.pdbx_description
1 polymer ?
#
loop_
_entity_poly.entity_id
_entity_poly.type
_entity_poly.pdbx_seq_one_letter_code
_entity_poly.pdbx_strand_id
1 'polypeptide(L)' 'MGIMSVRIDDNKRKALKIIASIEGKPMGGIVEELIDNYIEKKKAVLSRLSEAENLKDIMKMSESSFSEWNNCEDEIFDAL' A
#
# COMPACT_ATOMS: atom_id res chain seq x y z
N MET A 1 8.48 -9.91 -5.03
CA MET A 1 7.48 -8.82 -5.19
C MET A 1 6.15 -9.36 -4.71
N GLY A 2 5.53 -8.72 -3.73
CA GLY A 2 4.18 -9.08 -3.28
C GLY A 2 3.13 -8.63 -4.30
N ILE A 3 1.98 -9.31 -4.33
CA ILE A 3 0.85 -8.93 -5.18
C ILE A 3 -0.22 -8.28 -4.30
N MET A 4 -0.63 -7.07 -4.65
CA MET A 4 -1.68 -6.34 -3.96
C MET A 4 -2.90 -6.20 -4.87
N SER A 5 -4.05 -6.73 -4.44
CA SER A 5 -5.32 -6.57 -5.16
C SER A 5 -6.17 -5.48 -4.52
N VAL A 6 -6.51 -4.44 -5.29
CA VAL A 6 -7.30 -3.30 -4.78
C VAL A 6 -8.65 -3.24 -5.48
N ARG A 7 -9.73 -3.15 -4.69
CA ARG A 7 -11.06 -2.86 -5.23
C ARG A 7 -11.19 -1.38 -5.52
N ILE A 8 -11.55 -1.03 -6.76
CA ILE A 8 -11.78 0.34 -7.20
C ILE A 8 -13.08 0.42 -7.98
N ASP A 9 -13.74 1.57 -7.91
CA ASP A 9 -14.93 1.85 -8.71
C ASP A 9 -14.61 1.81 -10.22
N ASP A 10 -15.59 1.38 -11.00
CA ASP A 10 -15.44 1.14 -12.43
C ASP A 10 -15.08 2.41 -13.21
N ASN A 11 -15.59 3.58 -12.79
CA ASN A 11 -15.26 4.85 -13.43
C ASN A 11 -13.80 5.23 -13.17
N LYS A 12 -13.32 5.03 -11.93
CA LYS A 12 -11.91 5.27 -11.58
C LYS A 12 -10.98 4.36 -12.37
N ARG A 13 -11.35 3.08 -12.49
CA ARG A 13 -10.60 2.10 -13.30
C ARG A 13 -10.49 2.52 -14.76
N LYS A 14 -11.59 2.98 -15.37
CA LYS A 14 -11.61 3.47 -16.76
C LYS A 14 -10.74 4.71 -16.93
N ALA A 15 -10.87 5.69 -16.03
CA ALA A 15 -10.07 6.90 -16.07
C ALA A 15 -8.57 6.60 -16.01
N LEU A 16 -8.14 5.74 -15.08
CA LEU A 16 -6.74 5.36 -14.96
C LEU A 16 -6.21 4.62 -16.19
N LYS A 17 -7.02 3.77 -16.85
CA LYS A 17 -6.62 3.13 -18.12
C LYS A 17 -6.36 4.15 -19.22
N ILE A 18 -7.19 5.18 -19.31
CA ILE A 18 -7.02 6.27 -20.28
C ILE A 18 -5.73 7.02 -20.00
N ILE A 19 -5.50 7.40 -18.74
CA ILE A 19 -4.27 8.09 -18.31
C ILE A 19 -3.03 7.24 -18.63
N ALA A 20 -3.04 5.96 -18.25
CA ALA A 20 -1.97 5.01 -18.54
C ALA A 20 -1.64 4.94 -20.04
N SER A 21 -2.68 4.91 -20.88
CA SER A 21 -2.52 4.90 -22.33
C SER A 21 -1.93 6.20 -22.87
N ILE A 22 -2.30 7.36 -22.32
CA ILE A 22 -1.77 8.66 -22.74
C ILE A 22 -0.31 8.82 -22.32
N GLU A 23 0.04 8.36 -21.13
CA GLU A 23 1.40 8.45 -20.58
C GLU A 23 2.33 7.36 -21.08
N GLY A 24 1.84 6.37 -21.84
CA GLY A 24 2.63 5.23 -22.29
C GLY A 24 3.11 4.33 -21.14
N LYS A 25 2.36 4.31 -20.03
CA LYS A 25 2.70 3.55 -18.82
C LYS A 25 1.78 2.35 -18.64
N PRO A 26 2.23 1.25 -18.02
CA PRO A 26 1.33 0.21 -17.56
C PRO A 26 0.47 0.76 -16.41
N MET A 27 -0.74 0.21 -16.27
CA MET A 27 -1.66 0.56 -15.19
C MET A 27 -1.02 0.42 -13.80
N GLY A 28 -0.24 -0.64 -13.61
CA GLY A 28 0.51 -0.88 -12.37
C GLY A 28 1.57 0.21 -12.10
N GLY A 29 2.20 0.77 -13.14
CA GLY A 29 3.21 1.80 -13.00
C GLY A 29 2.66 3.11 -12.44
N ILE A 30 1.42 3.49 -12.80
CA ILE A 30 0.75 4.63 -12.17
C ILE A 30 0.55 4.37 -10.67
N VAL A 31 0.08 3.18 -10.33
CA VAL A 31 -0.20 2.82 -8.92
C VAL A 31 1.11 2.77 -8.11
N GLU A 32 2.16 2.20 -8.67
CA GLU A 32 3.51 2.15 -8.08
C GLU A 32 4.05 3.56 -7.81
N GLU A 33 3.98 4.45 -8.80
CA GLU A 33 4.40 5.86 -8.64
C GLU A 33 3.60 6.58 -7.55
N LEU A 34 2.29 6.32 -7.45
CA LEU A 34 1.45 6.89 -6.39
C LEU A 34 1.82 6.36 -5.01
N ILE A 35 2.13 5.07 -4.90
CA ILE A 35 2.57 4.42 -3.65
C ILE A 35 3.91 5.01 -3.22
N ASP A 36 4.91 5.05 -4.11
CA ASP A 36 6.24 5.56 -3.82
C ASP A 36 6.20 7.01 -3.35
N ASN A 37 5.45 7.85 -4.06
CA ASN A 37 5.25 9.24 -3.68
C ASN A 37 4.57 9.40 -2.32
N TYR A 38 3.64 8.51 -1.98
CA TYR A 38 2.97 8.55 -0.68
C TYR A 38 3.92 8.11 0.45
N ILE A 39 4.72 7.07 0.23
CA ILE A 39 5.73 6.59 1.17
C ILE A 39 6.78 7.67 1.43
N GLU A 40 7.33 8.27 0.37
CA GLU A 40 8.37 9.30 0.53
C GLU A 40 7.84 10.51 1.31
N LYS A 41 6.58 10.93 1.07
CA LYS A 41 5.92 11.99 1.85
C LYS A 41 5.74 11.64 3.33
N LYS A 42 5.70 10.36 3.69
CA LYS A 42 5.48 9.87 5.06
C LYS A 42 6.75 9.35 5.73
N LYS A 43 7.87 9.29 5.01
CA LYS A 43 9.15 8.75 5.48
C LYS A 43 9.60 9.33 6.82
N ALA A 44 9.55 10.65 6.99
CA ALA A 44 9.92 11.29 8.24
C ALA A 44 9.02 10.88 9.43
N VAL A 45 7.73 10.61 9.18
CA VAL A 45 6.79 10.12 10.19
C VAL A 45 7.10 8.66 10.51
N LEU A 46 7.36 7.84 9.48
CA LEU A 46 7.74 6.44 9.65
C LEU A 46 9.04 6.30 10.46
N SER A 47 10.06 7.10 10.17
CA SER A 47 11.33 7.09 10.92
C SER A 47 11.12 7.44 12.39
N ARG A 48 10.35 8.49 12.70
CA ARG A 48 10.02 8.87 14.09
C ARG A 48 9.26 7.79 14.84
N LEU A 49 8.33 7.11 14.17
CA LEU A 49 7.58 6.01 14.76
C LEU A 49 8.46 4.78 14.97
N SER A 50 9.45 4.54 14.09
CA SER A 50 10.37 3.40 14.23
C SER A 50 11.37 3.52 15.36
N GLU A 51 11.68 4.75 15.78
CA GLU A 51 12.52 5.03 16.94
C GLU A 51 11.74 4.95 18.26
N ALA A 52 10.41 4.92 18.22
CA ALA A 52 9.59 4.76 19.40
C ALA A 52 9.51 3.26 19.78
N GLU A 53 9.87 2.93 21.03
CA GLU A 53 9.84 1.55 21.58
C GLU A 53 8.51 0.81 21.36
N ASN A 54 7.42 1.55 21.15
CA ASN A 54 6.06 1.02 21.01
C ASN A 54 5.60 0.79 19.55
N LEU A 55 6.49 0.84 18.56
CA LEU A 55 6.09 0.61 17.15
C LEU A 55 5.36 -0.73 16.99
N LYS A 56 5.86 -1.80 17.63
CA LYS A 56 5.25 -3.13 17.58
C LYS A 56 3.83 -3.14 18.13
N ASP A 57 3.56 -2.38 19.18
CA ASP A 57 2.24 -2.30 19.80
C ASP A 57 1.27 -1.47 18.95
N ILE A 58 1.74 -0.36 18.36
CA ILE A 58 0.95 0.44 17.40
C ILE A 58 0.58 -0.40 16.18
N MET A 59 1.52 -1.17 15.64
CA MET A 59 1.27 -2.05 14.50
C MET A 59 0.26 -3.15 14.83
N LYS A 60 0.39 -3.81 15.99
CA LYS A 60 -0.59 -4.79 16.49
C LYS A 60 -1.97 -4.20 16.70
N MET A 61 -2.09 -2.97 17.20
CA MET A 61 -3.39 -2.32 17.37
C MET A 61 -4.06 -1.99 16.02
N SER A 62 -3.26 -1.64 15.01
CA SER A 62 -3.75 -1.35 13.67
C SER A 62 -4.15 -2.59 12.86
N GLU A 63 -3.88 -3.80 13.36
CA GLU A 63 -4.18 -5.08 12.70
C GLU A 63 -5.67 -5.21 12.31
N SER A 64 -6.58 -4.74 13.16
CA SER A 64 -8.02 -4.68 12.87
C SER A 64 -8.35 -3.84 11.63
N SER A 65 -7.57 -2.79 11.34
CA SER A 65 -7.74 -1.91 10.18
C SER A 65 -7.24 -2.55 8.88
N PHE A 66 -6.47 -3.64 8.98
CA PHE A 66 -6.01 -4.43 7.84
C PHE A 66 -6.81 -5.72 7.65
N SER A 67 -7.89 -5.93 8.42
CA SER A 67 -8.73 -7.13 8.31
C SER A 67 -9.33 -7.36 6.91
N GLU A 68 -9.57 -6.29 6.13
CA GLU A 68 -10.01 -6.39 4.73
C GLU A 68 -8.90 -6.87 3.76
N TRP A 69 -7.65 -6.84 4.21
CA TRP A 69 -6.46 -7.27 3.49
C TRP A 69 -5.91 -8.59 4.01
N ASN A 70 -6.38 -9.06 5.16
CA ASN A 70 -5.99 -10.33 5.76
C ASN A 70 -6.70 -11.47 5.01
N ASN A 71 -6.20 -11.78 3.81
CA ASN A 71 -6.56 -13.00 3.11
C ASN A 71 -5.84 -14.16 3.79
N CYS A 72 -6.49 -15.33 3.93
CA CYS A 72 -5.92 -16.52 4.58
C CYS A 72 -4.63 -17.07 3.95
N GLU A 73 -4.08 -16.42 2.92
CA GLU A 73 -2.82 -16.76 2.24
C GLU A 73 -1.61 -15.92 2.71
N ASP A 74 -1.83 -14.93 3.56
CA ASP A 74 -0.80 -13.97 3.98
C ASP A 74 -0.23 -14.31 5.37
N GLU A 75 0.62 -15.34 5.44
CA GLU A 75 1.56 -15.57 6.56
C GLU A 75 2.66 -14.49 6.57
N ILE A 76 2.27 -13.21 6.74
CA ILE A 76 3.18 -12.06 6.55
C ILE A 76 4.14 -11.84 7.75
N PHE A 77 4.01 -12.56 8.86
CA PHE A 77 4.78 -12.27 10.07
C PHE A 77 5.70 -13.38 10.59
N ASP A 78 5.86 -14.50 9.90
CA ASP A 78 6.76 -15.59 10.33
C ASP A 78 8.26 -15.32 10.08
N ALA A 79 8.61 -14.12 9.58
CA ALA A 79 10.00 -13.77 9.26
C ALA A 79 10.45 -12.39 9.78
N LEU A 80 10.08 -12.02 11.01
CA LEU A 80 10.72 -10.93 11.76
C LEU A 80 11.40 -11.42 13.04
#